data_AF-A0A948KPN2-F1
#
_entry.id   AF-A0A948KPN2-F1
#
_cell.length_a   1.000
_cell.length_b   1.000
_cell.length_c   1.000
_cell.angle_alpha   90.00
_cell.angle_beta   90.00
_cell.angle_gamma   90.00
#
_symmetry.space_group_name_H-M   'P 1'
#
loop_
_entity.id
_entity.type
_entity.pdbx_description
1 polymer ?
#
loop_
_entity_poly.entity_id
_entity_poly.type
_entity_poly.pdbx_seq_one_letter_code
_entity_poly.pdbx_strand_id
1 'polypeptide(L)'
;MDFQTTPVRRHKLPGLSFSFKGVSRFISTNRKLLSVIAVAVFLFYWYEVRPITINHTCGNQASTDARALLVSKAKVATDPLRKQSYQQLIDQNMYLRSDYESYYIRCLRGYGINL
;
A
#
# COMPACT_ATOMS: atom_id res chain seq x y z
N MET A 1 50.55 -16.03 18.45
CA MET A 1 49.60 -15.14 19.15
C MET A 1 48.22 -15.57 18.73
N ASP A 2 47.60 -16.37 19.59
CA ASP A 2 46.38 -17.13 19.34
C ASP A 2 45.13 -16.24 19.36
N PHE A 3 44.30 -16.36 18.33
CA PHE A 3 42.97 -15.74 18.28
C PHE A 3 41.98 -16.67 19.00
N GLN A 4 41.72 -16.42 20.28
CA GLN A 4 40.61 -17.06 21.00
C GLN A 4 39.28 -16.52 20.47
N THR A 5 38.59 -17.29 19.64
CA THR A 5 37.18 -17.05 19.32
C THR A 5 36.30 -17.56 20.46
N THR A 6 35.66 -16.66 21.19
CA THR A 6 34.67 -16.98 22.23
C THR A 6 33.39 -17.54 21.60
N PRO A 7 32.75 -18.57 22.18
CA PRO A 7 31.48 -19.09 21.67
C PRO A 7 30.31 -18.18 22.07
N VAL A 8 29.63 -17.61 21.06
CA VAL A 8 28.37 -16.87 21.21
C VAL A 8 27.29 -17.81 21.74
N ARG A 9 26.86 -17.59 22.99
CA ARG A 9 25.78 -18.32 23.66
C ARG A 9 24.45 -17.99 22.96
N ARG A 10 23.93 -18.88 22.11
CA ARG A 10 22.59 -18.74 21.53
C ARG A 10 21.54 -18.90 22.63
N HIS A 11 20.90 -17.80 23.03
CA HIS A 11 19.66 -17.85 23.79
C HIS A 11 18.58 -18.53 22.94
N LYS A 12 18.18 -19.71 23.37
CA LYS A 12 17.07 -20.49 22.81
C LYS A 12 15.78 -19.75 23.18
N LEU A 13 15.25 -18.94 22.26
CA LEU A 13 13.89 -18.40 22.38
C LEU A 13 12.93 -19.58 22.58
N PRO A 14 12.04 -19.54 23.59
CA PRO A 14 11.13 -20.64 23.86
C PRO A 14 10.27 -20.87 22.63
N GLY A 15 10.43 -22.05 22.04
CA GLY A 15 9.61 -22.50 20.93
C GLY A 15 8.15 -22.48 21.35
N LEU A 16 7.34 -21.67 20.67
CA LEU A 16 5.91 -21.85 20.61
C LEU A 16 5.66 -23.23 19.97
N SER A 17 5.60 -24.28 20.80
CA SER A 17 5.10 -25.57 20.37
C SER A 17 3.59 -25.47 20.24
N PHE A 18 3.12 -24.93 19.11
CA PHE A 18 1.73 -25.06 18.72
C PHE A 18 1.43 -26.56 18.56
N SER A 19 0.67 -27.14 19.49
CA SER A 19 0.28 -28.54 19.44
C SER A 19 -0.72 -28.76 18.30
N PHE A 20 -0.19 -29.07 17.11
CA PHE A 20 -0.96 -29.33 15.89
C PHE A 20 -1.98 -30.48 16.03
N LYS A 21 -1.78 -31.39 16.99
CA LYS A 21 -2.65 -32.56 17.21
C LYS A 21 -4.06 -32.20 17.71
N GLY A 22 -4.20 -31.11 18.46
CA GLY A 22 -5.51 -30.61 18.90
C GLY A 22 -6.25 -29.87 17.77
N VAL A 23 -5.51 -29.06 17.01
CA VAL A 23 -6.04 -28.26 15.90
C VAL A 23 -6.62 -29.14 14.79
N SER A 24 -5.97 -30.26 14.45
CA SER A 24 -6.45 -31.14 13.36
C SER A 24 -7.79 -31.82 13.66
N ARG A 25 -8.06 -32.20 14.92
CA ARG A 25 -9.35 -32.80 15.33
C ARG A 25 -10.50 -31.77 15.35
N PHE A 26 -10.21 -30.52 15.70
CA PHE A 26 -11.19 -29.44 15.63
C PHE A 26 -11.54 -29.06 14.19
N ILE A 27 -10.55 -29.07 13.28
CA ILE A 27 -10.75 -28.79 11.86
C ILE A 27 -11.60 -29.86 11.17
N SER A 28 -11.39 -31.15 11.47
CA SER A 28 -12.15 -32.22 10.82
C SER A 28 -13.63 -32.22 11.24
N THR A 29 -13.92 -31.89 12.50
CA THR A 29 -15.28 -31.92 13.06
C THR A 29 -16.12 -30.74 12.55
N ASN A 30 -15.52 -29.56 12.40
CA ASN A 30 -16.21 -28.32 12.02
C ASN A 30 -15.85 -27.84 10.61
N ARG A 31 -15.45 -28.76 9.72
CA ARG A 31 -14.93 -28.44 8.38
C ARG A 31 -15.86 -27.54 7.57
N LYS A 32 -17.18 -27.74 7.69
CA LYS A 32 -18.20 -26.90 7.02
C LYS A 32 -18.21 -25.46 7.57
N LEU A 33 -18.19 -25.30 8.90
CA LEU A 33 -18.15 -23.99 9.54
C LEU A 33 -16.88 -23.22 9.20
N LEU A 34 -15.72 -23.88 9.24
CA LEU A 34 -14.45 -23.28 8.83
C LEU A 34 -14.45 -22.87 7.35
N SER A 35 -15.06 -23.67 6.48
CA SER A 35 -15.23 -23.29 5.07
C SER A 35 -16.09 -22.04 4.91
N VAL A 36 -17.19 -21.93 5.66
CA VAL A 36 -18.06 -20.73 5.64
C VAL A 36 -17.31 -19.50 6.14
N ILE A 37 -16.57 -19.62 7.25
CA ILE A 37 -15.75 -18.54 7.79
C ILE A 37 -14.67 -18.11 6.78
N ALA A 38 -14.00 -19.07 6.15
CA ALA A 38 -12.97 -18.76 5.14
C ALA A 38 -13.56 -17.99 3.95
N VAL A 39 -14.74 -18.38 3.47
CA VAL A 39 -15.45 -17.67 2.41
C VAL A 39 -15.86 -16.27 2.88
N ALA A 40 -16.40 -16.12 4.09
CA ALA A 40 -16.77 -14.82 4.64
C ALA A 40 -15.57 -13.86 4.76
N VAL A 41 -14.43 -14.35 5.26
CA VAL A 41 -13.18 -13.57 5.33
C VAL A 41 -12.68 -13.20 3.93
N PHE A 42 -12.74 -14.14 2.99
CA PHE A 42 -12.35 -13.88 1.60
C PHE A 42 -13.22 -12.78 0.96
N LEU A 43 -14.53 -12.84 1.15
CA LEU A 43 -15.45 -11.82 0.66
C LEU A 43 -15.18 -10.47 1.33
N PHE A 44 -15.01 -10.45 2.65
CA PHE A 44 -14.67 -9.23 3.39
C PHE A 44 -13.36 -8.59 2.86
N TYR A 45 -12.33 -9.39 2.65
CA TYR A 45 -11.08 -8.91 2.06
C TYR A 45 -11.30 -8.32 0.66
N TRP A 46 -12.09 -8.99 -0.18
CA TRP A 46 -12.32 -8.57 -1.55
C TRP A 46 -13.14 -7.28 -1.66
N TYR A 47 -14.15 -7.11 -0.80
CA TYR A 47 -15.07 -5.96 -0.86
C TYR A 47 -14.64 -4.77 -0.01
N GLU A 48 -13.97 -4.97 1.12
CA GLU A 48 -13.60 -3.88 2.02
C GLU A 48 -12.12 -3.53 1.89
N VAL A 49 -11.24 -4.51 2.10
CA VAL A 49 -9.80 -4.27 2.22
C VAL A 49 -9.17 -3.90 0.87
N ARG A 50 -9.53 -4.62 -0.20
CA ARG A 50 -9.00 -4.38 -1.55
C ARG A 50 -9.28 -2.96 -2.06
N PRO A 51 -10.52 -2.42 -2.06
CA PRO A 51 -10.76 -1.06 -2.57
C PRO A 51 -10.10 0.02 -1.71
N ILE A 52 -10.09 -0.13 -0.38
CA ILE A 52 -9.43 0.85 0.51
C ILE A 52 -7.93 0.93 0.21
N THR A 53 -7.27 -0.23 0.12
CA THR A 53 -5.83 -0.28 -0.18
C THR A 53 -5.50 0.29 -1.56
N ILE A 54 -6.30 -0.04 -2.58
CA ILE A 54 -6.10 0.49 -3.93
C ILE A 54 -6.33 2.00 -3.97
N ASN A 55 -7.40 2.52 -3.35
CA ASN A 55 -7.66 3.95 -3.29
C ASN A 55 -6.51 4.72 -2.63
N HIS A 56 -5.98 4.20 -1.52
CA HIS A 56 -4.85 4.82 -0.83
C HIS A 56 -3.58 4.81 -1.68
N THR A 57 -3.26 3.67 -2.32
CA THR A 57 -2.12 3.57 -3.23
C THR A 57 -2.26 4.52 -4.42
N CYS A 58 -3.43 4.54 -5.06
CA CYS A 58 -3.69 5.43 -6.19
C CYS A 58 -3.68 6.91 -5.79
N GLY A 59 -4.19 7.28 -4.61
CA GLY A 59 -4.13 8.65 -4.11
C GLY A 59 -2.69 9.11 -3.88
N ASN A 60 -1.87 8.24 -3.26
CA ASN A 60 -0.46 8.55 -3.04
C ASN A 60 0.29 8.69 -4.36
N GLN A 61 0.13 7.74 -5.29
CA GLN A 61 0.78 7.78 -6.58
C GLN A 61 0.32 8.99 -7.42
N ALA A 62 -0.98 9.30 -7.44
CA ALA A 62 -1.49 10.47 -8.14
C ALA A 62 -0.92 11.77 -7.57
N SER A 63 -0.75 11.87 -6.25
CA SER A 63 -0.15 13.05 -5.62
C SER A 63 1.33 13.22 -6.00
N THR A 64 2.11 12.13 -6.06
CA THR A 64 3.52 12.17 -6.43
C THR A 64 3.69 12.53 -7.90
N ASP A 65 2.89 11.91 -8.77
CA ASP A 65 2.95 12.11 -10.22
C ASP A 65 2.48 13.52 -10.60
N ALA A 66 1.42 14.03 -9.95
CA ALA A 66 0.93 15.39 -10.17
C ALA A 66 1.94 16.46 -9.70
N ARG A 67 2.64 16.25 -8.57
CA ARG A 67 3.73 17.15 -8.13
C ARG A 67 4.89 17.14 -9.11
N ALA A 68 5.31 15.96 -9.56
CA ALA A 68 6.38 15.83 -10.55
C ALA A 68 6.02 16.52 -11.88
N LEU A 69 4.76 16.36 -12.32
CA LEU A 69 4.26 17.03 -13.51
C LEU A 69 4.21 18.54 -13.35
N LEU A 70 3.81 19.06 -12.18
CA LEU A 70 3.80 20.49 -11.88
C LEU A 70 5.20 21.12 -12.02
N VAL A 71 6.24 20.45 -11.50
CA VAL A 71 7.64 20.90 -11.67
C VAL A 71 8.03 20.94 -13.14
N SER A 72 7.61 19.96 -13.94
CA SER A 72 7.83 19.96 -15.39
C SER A 72 7.10 21.10 -16.08
N LYS A 73 5.83 21.34 -15.75
CA LYS A 73 5.02 22.43 -16.29
C LYS A 73 5.61 23.81 -15.96
N ALA A 74 6.13 24.00 -14.76
CA ALA A 74 6.81 25.24 -14.35
C ALA A 74 8.07 25.54 -15.18
N LYS A 75 8.81 24.50 -15.60
CA LYS A 75 10.01 24.64 -16.43
C LYS A 75 9.71 25.01 -17.88
N VAL A 76 8.59 24.53 -18.42
CA VAL A 76 8.20 24.72 -19.83
C VAL A 76 7.28 25.94 -20.02
N ALA A 77 6.66 26.45 -18.96
CA ALA A 77 5.79 27.62 -19.03
C ALA A 77 6.55 28.86 -19.52
N THR A 78 6.11 29.39 -20.66
CA THR A 78 6.59 30.65 -21.27
C THR A 78 5.93 31.89 -20.68
N ASP A 79 4.71 31.75 -20.16
CA ASP A 79 3.96 32.84 -19.53
C ASP A 79 4.46 33.09 -18.09
N PRO A 80 4.95 34.31 -17.77
CA PRO A 80 5.52 34.63 -16.46
C PRO A 80 4.50 34.53 -15.31
N LEU A 81 3.23 34.85 -15.56
CA LEU A 81 2.18 34.79 -14.53
C LEU A 81 1.87 33.35 -14.15
N ARG A 82 1.75 32.47 -15.15
CA ARG A 82 1.56 31.03 -14.92
C ARG A 82 2.75 30.41 -14.22
N LYS A 83 3.97 30.79 -14.62
CA LYS A 83 5.20 30.30 -14.00
C LYS A 83 5.28 30.65 -12.51
N GLN A 84 4.93 31.89 -12.14
CA GLN A 84 4.84 32.29 -10.73
C GLN A 84 3.78 31.49 -9.97
N SER A 85 2.58 31.29 -10.56
CA SER A 85 1.52 30.50 -9.92
C SER A 85 1.94 29.04 -9.68
N TYR A 86 2.67 28.44 -10.63
CA TYR A 86 3.19 27.08 -10.48
C TYR A 86 4.30 27.03 -9.42
N GLN A 87 5.18 28.03 -9.38
CA GLN A 87 6.23 28.09 -8.37
C GLN A 87 5.65 28.21 -6.96
N GLN A 88 4.61 29.05 -6.76
CA GLN A 88 3.92 29.15 -5.47
C GLN A 88 3.33 27.81 -5.02
N LEU A 89 2.72 27.06 -5.94
CA LEU A 89 2.18 25.73 -5.64
C LEU A 89 3.29 24.73 -5.29
N ILE A 90 4.44 24.80 -5.97
CA ILE A 90 5.61 23.96 -5.67
C ILE A 90 6.17 24.28 -4.29
N ASP A 91 6.34 25.57 -3.96
CA ASP A 91 6.89 26.02 -2.69
C ASP A 91 5.99 25.62 -1.51
N GLN A 92 4.67 25.54 -1.74
CA GLN A 92 3.67 25.07 -0.78
C GLN A 92 3.51 23.54 -0.78
N ASN A 93 4.35 22.80 -1.51
CA ASN A 93 4.30 21.35 -1.67
C ASN A 93 2.92 20.83 -2.14
N MET A 94 2.25 21.63 -2.98
CA MET A 94 0.95 21.35 -3.57
C MET A 94 1.07 20.82 -5.00
N TYR A 95 -0.07 20.42 -5.57
CA TYR A 95 -0.20 19.95 -6.94
C TYR A 95 -1.47 20.53 -7.57
N LEU A 96 -1.56 20.53 -8.90
CA LEU A 96 -2.81 20.87 -9.55
C LEU A 96 -3.83 19.75 -9.35
N ARG A 97 -5.02 20.12 -8.89
CA ARG A 97 -6.12 19.18 -8.68
C ARG A 97 -6.52 18.43 -9.95
N SER A 98 -6.53 19.10 -11.10
CA SER A 98 -6.87 18.49 -12.39
C SER A 98 -5.88 17.40 -12.81
N ASP A 99 -4.59 17.62 -12.55
CA ASP A 99 -3.55 16.63 -12.82
C ASP A 99 -3.69 15.44 -11.87
N TYR A 100 -3.92 15.70 -10.58
CA TYR A 100 -4.18 14.66 -9.58
C TYR A 100 -5.38 13.78 -9.96
N GLU A 101 -6.53 14.37 -10.30
CA GLU A 101 -7.73 13.61 -10.66
C GLU A 101 -7.50 12.74 -11.90
N SER A 102 -6.74 13.23 -12.88
CA SER A 102 -6.39 12.48 -14.08
C SER A 102 -5.53 11.25 -13.76
N TYR A 103 -4.48 11.41 -12.95
CA TYR A 103 -3.64 10.28 -12.51
C TYR A 103 -4.40 9.31 -11.60
N TYR A 104 -5.23 9.84 -10.70
CA TYR A 104 -6.04 9.04 -9.78
C TYR A 104 -7.01 8.13 -10.52
N ILE A 105 -7.81 8.70 -11.43
CA ILE A 105 -8.77 7.94 -12.26
C ILE A 105 -8.03 6.93 -13.14
N ARG A 106 -6.89 7.31 -13.73
CA ARG A 106 -6.08 6.39 -14.53
C ARG A 106 -5.57 5.20 -13.72
N CYS A 107 -5.12 5.43 -12.48
CA CYS A 107 -4.69 4.37 -11.58
C CYS A 107 -5.86 3.44 -11.23
N LEU A 108 -7.01 3.99 -10.83
CA LEU A 108 -8.20 3.20 -10.51
C LEU A 108 -8.65 2.31 -11.67
N ARG A 109 -8.67 2.86 -12.88
CA ARG A 109 -8.96 2.10 -14.11
C ARG A 109 -7.97 0.96 -14.34
N GLY A 110 -6.69 1.17 -14.02
CA GLY A 110 -5.66 0.13 -14.09
C GLY A 110 -5.93 -1.06 -13.15
N TYR A 111 -6.61 -0.82 -12.03
CA TYR A 111 -7.03 -1.85 -11.08
C TYR A 111 -8.44 -2.42 -11.35
N GLY A 112 -9.10 -1.97 -12.42
CA GLY A 112 -10.47 -2.37 -12.79
C GLY A 112 -11.54 -1.76 -11.90
N ILE A 113 -11.22 -0.71 -11.14
CA ILE A 113 -12.17 0.05 -10.33
C ILE A 113 -12.65 1.21 -11.20
N ASN A 114 -13.88 1.12 -11.71
CA ASN A 114 -14.53 2.23 -12.39
C ASN A 114 -15.43 2.96 -11.40
N LEU A 115 -15.18 4.25 -11.20
CA LEU A 115 -16.13 5.19 -10.60
C LEU A 115 -17.08 5.69 -11.69
#